data_AF-A0A955Y0B6-F1
#
_entry.id   AF-A0A955Y0B6-F1
#
_cell.length_a   1.000
_cell.length_b   1.000
_cell.length_c   1.000
_cell.angle_alpha   90.00
_cell.angle_beta   90.00
_cell.angle_gamma   90.00
#
_symmetry.space_group_name_H-M   'P 1'
#
loop_
_entity.id
_entity.type
_entity.pdbx_description
1 polymer ?
#
loop_
_entity_poly.entity_id
_entity_poly.type
_entity_poly.pdbx_seq_one_letter_code
_entity_poly.pdbx_strand_id
1 'polypeptide(L)' 'MARRAVLEVEEISRDLDLVVFQLERKVQDDALALLEERRTLRRELERLRDRLTDVARELEGG' A
#
# COMPACT_ATOMS: atom_id res chain seq x y z
N MET A 1 23.18 1.85 -1.46
CA MET A 1 22.11 0.84 -1.39
C MET A 1 21.17 1.11 -0.23
N ALA A 2 21.59 0.97 1.03
CA ALA A 2 20.71 1.11 2.21
C ALA A 2 19.87 2.40 2.28
N ARG A 3 20.44 3.58 1.97
CA ARG A 3 19.71 4.85 2.03
C ARG A 3 18.58 4.98 1.01
N ARG A 4 18.70 4.31 -0.14
CA ARG A 4 17.64 4.27 -1.16
C ARG A 4 16.48 3.38 -0.72
N ALA A 5 16.80 2.20 -0.20
CA ALA A 5 15.80 1.28 0.30
C ALA A 5 15.01 1.84 1.49
N VAL A 6 15.66 2.62 2.36
CA VAL A 6 14.96 3.32 3.46
C VAL A 6 13.93 4.32 2.93
N LEU A 7 14.28 5.10 1.90
CA LEU A 7 13.33 6.05 1.30
C LEU A 7 12.16 5.35 0.61
N GLU A 8 12.41 4.22 -0.06
CA GLU A 8 11.37 3.41 -0.69
C GLU A 8 10.43 2.78 0.35
N VAL A 9 10.95 2.34 1.50
CA VAL A 9 10.13 1.84 2.62
C VAL A 9 9.28 2.95 3.25
N GLU A 10 9.84 4.16 3.41
CA GLU A 10 9.10 5.31 3.92
C GLU A 10 7.97 5.74 2.97
N GLU A 11 8.19 5.68 1.66
CA GLU A 11 7.17 5.96 0.64
C GLU A 11 6.04 4.93 0.71
N ILE A 12 6.37 3.64 0.74
CA ILE A 12 5.37 2.56 0.81
C ILE A 12 4.57 2.63 2.10
N SER A 13 5.21 2.96 3.23
CA SER A 13 4.52 3.10 4.52
C SER A 13 3.48 4.23 4.47
N ARG A 14 3.81 5.34 3.79
CA ARG A 14 2.90 6.48 3.62
C ARG A 14 1.70 6.16 2.72
N ASP A 15 1.94 5.42 1.65
CA ASP A 15 0.87 4.95 0.77
C ASP A 15 -0.08 3.99 1.50
N LEU A 16 0.48 3.13 2.39
CA LEU A 16 -0.31 2.23 3.23
C LEU A 16 -1.22 3.00 4.20
N ASP A 17 -0.69 4.03 4.86
CA ASP A 17 -1.46 4.88 5.77
C ASP A 17 -2.62 5.58 5.05
N LEU A 18 -2.41 6.04 3.81
CA LEU A 18 -3.46 6.66 3.01
C LEU A 18 -4.59 5.69 2.68
N VAL A 19 -4.24 4.45 2.30
CA VAL A 19 -5.21 3.39 2.02
C VAL A 19 -6.00 3.03 3.28
N VAL A 20 -5.33 2.90 4.43
CA VAL A 20 -5.99 2.65 5.71
C VAL A 20 -6.93 3.78 6.07
N PHE A 21 -6.50 5.04 5.92
CA PHE A 21 -7.35 6.21 6.15
C PHE A 21 -8.61 6.21 5.26
N GLN A 22 -8.48 5.82 3.99
CA GLN A 22 -9.61 5.71 3.07
C GLN A 22 -10.58 4.57 3.48
N LEU A 23 -10.05 3.45 3.98
CA LEU A 23 -10.87 2.34 4.51
C LEU A 23 -11.57 2.69 5.84
N GLU A 24 -10.93 3.48 6.69
CA GLU A 24 -11.46 3.92 7.99
C GLU A 24 -12.50 5.03 7.87
N ARG A 25 -12.47 5.82 6.78
CA ARG A 25 -13.46 6.87 6.52
C ARG A 25 -14.82 6.24 6.26
N LYS A 26 -15.58 6.08 7.35
CA LYS A 26 -16.93 5.50 7.41
C LYS A 26 -17.81 5.93 6.24
N VAL A 27 -18.49 4.92 5.73
CA VAL A 27 -19.32 4.97 4.54
C VAL A 27 -20.74 5.38 4.92
N GLN A 28 -21.12 6.54 4.43
CA GLN A 28 -22.49 6.95 4.17
C GLN A 28 -22.38 7.40 2.69
N ASP A 29 -22.79 6.64 1.66
CA ASP A 29 -24.19 6.38 1.32
C ASP A 29 -24.37 5.34 0.18
N ASP A 30 -23.36 4.55 -0.24
CA ASP A 30 -23.56 3.60 -1.35
C ASP A 30 -22.70 2.32 -1.24
N ALA A 31 -23.36 1.20 -0.99
CA ALA A 31 -22.71 -0.10 -0.82
C ALA A 31 -22.01 -0.61 -2.10
N LEU A 32 -22.45 -0.17 -3.29
CA LEU A 32 -21.82 -0.53 -4.56
C LEU A 32 -20.52 0.25 -4.79
N ALA A 33 -20.56 1.57 -4.58
CA ALA A 33 -19.36 2.41 -4.65
C ALA A 33 -18.26 1.91 -3.69
N LEU A 34 -18.66 1.44 -2.50
CA LEU A 34 -17.74 0.83 -1.56
C LEU A 34 -17.08 -0.45 -2.03
N LEU A 35 -17.84 -1.33 -2.67
CA LEU A 35 -17.30 -2.60 -3.13
C LEU A 35 -16.24 -2.36 -4.22
N GLU A 36 -16.47 -1.35 -5.07
CA GLU A 36 -15.51 -0.91 -6.07
C GLU A 36 -14.28 -0.26 -5.44
N GLU A 37 -14.45 0.66 -4.48
CA GLU A 37 -13.36 1.32 -3.75
C GLU A 37 -12.52 0.29 -2.99
N ARG A 38 -13.16 -0.62 -2.24
CA ARG A 38 -12.47 -1.71 -1.53
C ARG A 38 -11.70 -2.63 -2.48
N ARG A 39 -12.23 -2.89 -3.68
CA ARG A 39 -11.55 -3.72 -4.69
C ARG A 39 -10.33 -3.01 -5.27
N THR A 40 -10.41 -1.71 -5.48
CA THR A 40 -9.30 -0.87 -5.93
C THR A 40 -8.20 -0.82 -4.87
N LEU A 41 -8.56 -0.50 -3.62
CA LEU A 41 -7.62 -0.44 -2.50
C LEU A 41 -6.94 -1.78 -2.23
N ARG A 42 -7.67 -2.89 -2.36
CA ARG A 42 -7.07 -4.23 -2.26
C ARG A 42 -6.00 -4.48 -3.32
N ARG A 43 -6.23 -4.05 -4.56
CA ARG A 43 -5.23 -4.19 -5.64
C ARG A 43 -4.02 -3.30 -5.39
N GLU A 44 -4.22 -2.11 -4.84
CA GLU A 44 -3.11 -1.23 -4.46
C GLU A 44 -2.28 -1.82 -3.33
N LEU A 45 -2.91 -2.40 -2.31
CA LEU A 45 -2.22 -3.13 -1.24
C LEU A 45 -1.41 -4.32 -1.78
N GLU A 46 -2.00 -5.11 -2.69
CA GLU A 46 -1.31 -6.22 -3.34
C GLU A 46 -0.05 -5.73 -4.08
N ARG A 47 -0.15 -4.62 -4.83
CA ARG A 47 1.00 -4.02 -5.52
C ARG A 47 2.07 -3.50 -4.56
N LEU A 48 1.69 -2.82 -3.48
CA LEU A 48 2.63 -2.29 -2.49
C LEU A 48 3.36 -3.41 -1.76
N ARG A 49 2.65 -4.50 -1.43
CA ARG A 49 3.27 -5.69 -0.84
C ARG A 49 4.28 -6.34 -1.79
N ASP A 50 3.95 -6.46 -3.07
CA ASP A 50 4.85 -7.03 -4.04
C ASP A 50 6.12 -6.15 -4.20
N ARG A 51 5.96 -4.81 -4.25
CA ARG A 51 7.08 -3.86 -4.22
C ARG A 51 7.95 -4.00 -2.97
N LEU A 52 7.35 -4.12 -1.77
CA LEU A 52 8.10 -4.35 -0.53
C LEU A 52 8.88 -5.66 -0.57
N THR A 53 8.30 -6.70 -1.15
CA THR A 53 8.96 -8.01 -1.28
C THR A 53 10.18 -7.91 -2.19
N ASP A 54 10.08 -7.16 -3.28
CA ASP A 54 11.21 -6.94 -4.18
C ASP A 54 12.32 -6.11 -3.52
N VAL A 55 11.98 -5.03 -2.81
CA VAL A 55 12.95 -4.23 -2.04
C VAL A 55 13.63 -5.09 -0.96
N ALA A 56 12.88 -5.94 -0.25
CA ALA A 56 13.43 -6.84 0.76
C ALA A 56 14.43 -7.84 0.15
N ARG A 57 14.11 -8.41 -1.04
CA ARG A 57 15.01 -9.32 -1.75
C ARG A 57 16.30 -8.63 -2.22
N GLU A 58 16.19 -7.38 -2.71
CA GLU A 58 17.35 -6.58 -3.08
C GLU A 58 18.26 -6.27 -1.87
N LEU A 59 17.67 -6.10 -0.68
CA LEU A 59 18.41 -5.90 0.57
C LEU A 59 19.06 -7.18 1.10
N GLU A 60 18.46 -8.36 0.90
CA GLU A 60 19.03 -9.65 1.31
C GLU A 60 20.10 -10.18 0.35
N GLY A 61 20.03 -9.83 -0.93
CA GLY A 61 20.96 -10.28 -1.98
C GLY A 61 22.16 -9.36 -2.23
N GLY A 62 22.33 -8.30 -1.44
CA GLY A 62 23.40 -7.30 -1.56
C GLY A 62 24.50 -7.41 -0.51
#